data_AF-A0A8J7MUV0-F1
#
_entry.id   AF-A0A8J7MUV0-F1
#
_cell.length_a   1.000
_cell.length_b   1.000
_cell.length_c   1.000
_cell.angle_alpha   90.00
_cell.angle_beta   90.00
_cell.angle_gamma   90.00
#
_symmetry.space_group_name_H-M   'P 1'
#
loop_
_entity.id
_entity.type
_entity.pdbx_description
1 polymer ?
#
loop_
_entity_poly.entity_id
_entity_poly.type
_entity_poly.pdbx_seq_one_letter_code
_entity_poly.pdbx_strand_id
1 'polypeptide(L)'
;NKALEGKTFSQLTQFLGRTFVCTHYKHNDEIISPTKDTTLHVGDEMNAVCAMDDAEAATAFIGREIEVDWQAEKAPIVSKRILVTQPEVNGKTFGEMHFSSMYGVNVTRITRQGMNLFADRALRIQIGDRLMVAGPEDSVTRVERLLGNSVKRLDHPNVGAIFLGILVGIIFGSIPFQFPGMATPLKLGLAGGPLIIAILAGAYGYKFHLVTYTTTSANLLLREIGLILFLAAVGIKAGSNFWDTVVQGDGLTYVWVGFLVTIIPLLIMGVVARWRFKLNYFTLMGIIAGSNTDPPALGYANQTANNDAASVGYSTVYPLSMFLRILVAQAIILFLC
;
A
#
# COMPACT_ATOMS: atom_id res chain seq x y z
N ASN A 1 -23.65 -8.48 37.75
CA ASN A 1 -24.67 -7.47 38.14
C ASN A 1 -26.07 -8.03 37.81
N LYS A 2 -27.03 -8.04 38.74
CA LYS A 2 -28.40 -8.58 38.47
C LYS A 2 -29.16 -7.82 37.39
N ALA A 3 -28.83 -6.56 37.14
CA ALA A 3 -29.45 -5.75 36.09
C ALA A 3 -29.12 -6.22 34.66
N LEU A 4 -28.09 -7.07 34.51
CA LEU A 4 -27.63 -7.58 33.22
C LEU A 4 -28.23 -8.95 32.86
N GLU A 5 -29.00 -9.56 33.75
CA GLU A 5 -29.68 -10.84 33.50
C GLU A 5 -30.57 -10.75 32.25
N GLY A 6 -30.37 -11.67 31.31
CA GLY A 6 -31.15 -11.75 30.07
C GLY A 6 -30.87 -10.62 29.06
N LYS A 7 -29.86 -9.76 29.30
CA LYS A 7 -29.42 -8.75 28.33
C LYS A 7 -28.39 -9.32 27.37
N THR A 8 -28.32 -8.79 26.15
CA THR A 8 -27.30 -9.20 25.18
C THR A 8 -26.01 -8.37 25.34
N PHE A 9 -24.89 -8.90 24.85
CA PHE A 9 -23.64 -8.13 24.78
C PHE A 9 -23.78 -6.81 24.01
N SER A 10 -24.61 -6.76 22.96
CA SER A 10 -24.91 -5.51 22.26
C SER A 10 -25.56 -4.48 23.18
N GLN A 11 -26.53 -4.90 23.99
CA GLN A 11 -27.20 -4.03 24.96
C GLN A 11 -26.23 -3.59 26.06
N LEU A 12 -25.37 -4.49 26.53
CA LEU A 12 -24.32 -4.17 27.51
C LEU A 12 -23.38 -3.08 27.00
N THR A 13 -22.87 -3.20 25.76
CA THR A 13 -22.02 -2.17 25.16
C THR A 13 -22.74 -0.82 25.01
N GLN A 14 -24.05 -0.84 24.74
CA GLN A 14 -24.85 0.37 24.61
C GLN A 14 -25.11 1.04 25.97
N PHE A 15 -25.35 0.26 27.02
CA PHE A 15 -25.60 0.78 28.37
C PHE A 15 -24.33 1.31 29.03
N LEU A 16 -23.19 0.64 28.83
CA LEU A 16 -21.91 1.09 29.38
C LEU A 16 -21.47 2.42 28.76
N GLY A 17 -21.85 2.67 27.49
CA GLY A 17 -21.46 3.88 26.76
C GLY A 17 -19.95 4.00 26.54
N ARG A 18 -19.19 2.94 26.82
CA ARG A 18 -17.74 2.85 26.75
C ARG A 18 -17.33 1.63 25.94
N THR A 19 -16.17 1.71 25.31
CA THR A 19 -15.65 0.64 24.45
C THR A 19 -14.88 -0.38 25.29
N PHE A 20 -15.39 -1.60 25.33
CA PHE A 20 -14.66 -2.76 25.84
C PHE A 20 -14.85 -3.94 24.89
N VAL A 21 -13.92 -4.90 24.94
CA VAL A 21 -14.00 -6.13 24.16
C VAL A 21 -13.97 -7.30 25.12
N CYS A 22 -15.00 -8.14 25.05
CA CYS A 22 -15.00 -9.41 25.75
C CYS A 22 -14.36 -10.48 24.86
N THR A 23 -13.23 -11.03 25.31
CA THR A 23 -12.46 -12.04 24.58
C THR A 23 -12.99 -13.45 24.86
N HIS A 24 -13.33 -13.73 26.11
CA HIS A 24 -13.83 -15.03 26.57
C HIS A 24 -15.03 -14.82 27.51
N TYR A 25 -16.01 -15.70 27.39
CA TYR A 25 -17.21 -15.71 28.24
C TYR A 25 -17.47 -17.14 28.69
N LYS A 26 -17.58 -17.37 29.99
CA LYS A 26 -17.78 -18.68 30.59
C LYS A 26 -19.22 -18.79 31.11
N HIS A 27 -19.98 -19.76 30.60
CA HIS A 27 -21.33 -20.08 31.05
C HIS A 27 -21.42 -21.58 31.31
N ASN A 28 -21.81 -21.99 32.53
CA ASN A 28 -21.94 -23.41 32.93
C ASN A 28 -20.72 -24.29 32.55
N ASP A 29 -19.51 -23.81 32.83
CA ASP A 29 -18.21 -24.44 32.50
C ASP A 29 -17.79 -24.48 31.01
N GLU A 30 -18.62 -24.01 30.08
CA GLU A 30 -18.20 -23.80 28.69
C GLU A 30 -17.61 -22.41 28.48
N ILE A 31 -16.41 -22.34 27.90
CA ILE A 31 -15.77 -21.08 27.49
C ILE A 31 -16.09 -20.84 26.01
N ILE A 32 -16.80 -19.75 25.73
CA ILE A 32 -17.16 -19.32 24.38
C ILE A 32 -16.61 -17.93 24.07
N SER A 33 -16.45 -17.63 22.78
CA SER A 33 -16.20 -16.26 22.32
C SER A 33 -17.53 -15.52 22.10
N PRO A 34 -17.87 -14.50 22.90
CA PRO A 34 -19.20 -13.91 22.88
C PRO A 34 -19.46 -13.10 21.60
N THR A 35 -20.67 -13.23 21.06
CA THR A 35 -21.16 -12.43 19.92
C THR A 35 -22.08 -11.31 20.42
N LYS A 36 -22.54 -10.42 19.52
CA LYS A 36 -23.47 -9.34 19.87
C LYS A 36 -24.78 -9.86 20.46
N ASP A 37 -25.18 -11.06 20.08
CA ASP A 37 -26.45 -11.69 20.45
C ASP A 37 -26.30 -12.65 21.64
N THR A 38 -25.08 -12.84 22.14
CA THR A 38 -24.83 -13.66 23.33
C THR A 38 -25.52 -13.04 24.54
N THR A 39 -26.38 -13.82 25.19
CA THR A 39 -27.16 -13.42 26.37
C THR A 39 -26.33 -13.58 27.64
N LEU A 40 -26.41 -12.58 28.51
CA LEU A 40 -25.71 -12.50 29.78
C LEU A 40 -26.54 -13.14 30.90
N HIS A 41 -25.91 -13.98 31.72
CA HIS A 41 -26.51 -14.55 32.92
C HIS A 41 -25.69 -14.21 34.17
N VAL A 42 -26.37 -14.06 35.29
CA VAL A 42 -25.76 -13.80 36.58
C VAL A 42 -25.03 -15.05 37.05
N GLY A 43 -23.72 -14.89 37.30
CA GLY A 43 -22.84 -15.99 37.68
C GLY A 43 -21.85 -16.37 36.59
N ASP A 44 -22.08 -15.90 35.36
CA ASP A 44 -21.16 -16.09 34.25
C ASP A 44 -19.90 -15.21 34.42
N GLU A 45 -18.79 -15.71 33.89
CA GLU A 45 -17.48 -15.08 34.00
C GLU A 45 -17.10 -14.50 32.64
N MET A 46 -16.45 -13.34 32.61
CA MET A 46 -16.05 -12.72 31.34
C MET A 46 -14.65 -12.12 31.40
N ASN A 47 -13.88 -12.33 30.34
CA ASN A 47 -12.59 -11.70 30.14
C ASN A 47 -12.77 -10.44 29.29
N ALA A 48 -12.87 -9.29 29.97
CA ALA A 48 -13.07 -8.00 29.34
C ALA A 48 -11.76 -7.20 29.25
N VAL A 49 -11.45 -6.71 28.04
CA VAL A 49 -10.32 -5.83 27.76
C VAL A 49 -10.85 -4.44 27.43
N CYS A 50 -10.38 -3.42 28.14
CA CYS A 50 -10.81 -2.03 27.97
C CYS A 50 -9.65 -1.06 28.22
N ALA A 51 -9.87 0.23 27.95
CA ALA A 51 -8.93 1.28 28.33
C ALA A 51 -8.81 1.36 29.85
N MET A 52 -7.63 1.74 30.36
CA MET A 52 -7.39 1.83 31.81
C MET A 52 -8.37 2.77 32.51
N ASP A 53 -8.73 3.88 31.87
CA ASP A 53 -9.71 4.86 32.36
C ASP A 53 -11.17 4.32 32.38
N ASP A 54 -11.42 3.23 31.66
CA ASP A 54 -12.72 2.56 31.58
C ASP A 54 -12.86 1.39 32.55
N ALA A 55 -11.76 0.91 33.12
CA ALA A 55 -11.74 -0.29 33.96
C ALA A 55 -12.63 -0.16 35.19
N GLU A 56 -12.59 0.99 35.90
CA GLU A 56 -13.38 1.20 37.11
C GLU A 56 -14.89 1.23 36.81
N ALA A 57 -15.28 1.94 35.74
CA ALA A 57 -16.67 2.02 35.30
C ALA A 57 -17.19 0.66 34.78
N ALA A 58 -16.35 -0.06 34.03
CA ALA A 58 -16.66 -1.41 33.56
C ALA A 58 -16.86 -2.38 34.73
N THR A 59 -15.97 -2.35 35.72
CA THR A 59 -16.08 -3.18 36.93
C THR A 59 -17.33 -2.83 37.74
N ALA A 60 -17.63 -1.53 37.93
CA ALA A 60 -18.82 -1.09 38.64
C ALA A 60 -20.13 -1.54 37.96
N PHE A 61 -20.16 -1.54 36.63
CA PHE A 61 -21.37 -1.85 35.86
C PHE A 61 -21.54 -3.36 35.57
N ILE A 62 -20.47 -4.06 35.22
CA ILE A 62 -20.51 -5.47 34.81
C ILE A 62 -20.54 -6.38 36.05
N GLY A 63 -19.54 -6.24 36.91
CA GLY A 63 -19.33 -7.12 38.05
C GLY A 63 -17.94 -6.97 38.66
N ARG A 64 -17.73 -7.64 39.80
CA ARG A 64 -16.43 -7.63 40.49
C ARG A 64 -15.37 -8.35 39.65
N GLU A 65 -14.14 -7.86 39.77
CA GLU A 65 -12.96 -8.54 39.24
C GLU A 65 -12.77 -9.88 39.94
N ILE A 66 -12.50 -10.92 39.15
CA ILE A 66 -12.28 -12.28 39.61
C ILE A 66 -11.07 -12.84 38.87
N GLU A 67 -10.30 -13.70 39.54
CA GLU A 67 -9.19 -14.42 38.94
C GLU A 67 -9.73 -15.76 38.42
N VAL A 68 -9.70 -15.95 37.11
CA VAL A 68 -10.20 -17.15 36.42
C VAL A 68 -9.07 -17.75 35.62
N ASP A 69 -8.86 -19.05 35.78
CA ASP A 69 -7.95 -19.80 34.92
C ASP A 69 -8.65 -20.01 33.56
N TRP A 70 -8.39 -19.10 32.62
CA TRP A 70 -8.87 -19.17 31.25
C TRP A 70 -8.14 -20.23 30.42
N GLN A 71 -7.79 -21.37 31.02
CA GLN A 71 -7.32 -22.56 30.29
C GLN A 71 -8.44 -23.05 29.38
N ALA A 72 -8.59 -22.37 28.25
CA ALA A 72 -9.40 -22.78 27.14
C ALA A 72 -8.95 -24.18 26.78
N GLU A 73 -9.87 -25.15 26.92
CA GLU A 73 -9.82 -26.36 26.13
C GLU A 73 -9.38 -25.97 24.72
N LYS A 74 -8.26 -26.54 24.28
CA LYS A 74 -7.47 -26.21 23.09
C LYS A 74 -8.34 -25.83 21.90
N ALA A 75 -8.82 -24.59 21.86
CA ALA A 75 -9.59 -24.10 20.72
C ALA A 75 -8.65 -24.20 19.51
N PRO A 76 -9.08 -24.85 18.42
CA PRO A 76 -8.20 -25.08 17.29
C PRO A 76 -7.70 -23.72 16.78
N ILE A 77 -6.37 -23.55 16.80
CA ILE A 77 -5.73 -22.37 16.23
C ILE A 77 -5.82 -22.49 14.72
N VAL A 78 -6.51 -21.55 14.09
CA VAL A 78 -6.61 -21.46 12.64
C VAL A 78 -5.77 -20.29 12.14
N SER A 79 -5.22 -20.46 10.94
CA SER A 79 -4.52 -19.40 10.22
C SER A 79 -5.30 -19.05 8.96
N LYS A 80 -5.87 -17.85 8.91
CA LYS A 80 -6.69 -17.39 7.78
C LYS A 80 -6.04 -16.19 7.09
N ARG A 81 -6.06 -16.20 5.77
CA ARG A 81 -5.72 -15.04 4.95
C ARG A 81 -6.95 -14.15 4.81
N ILE A 82 -6.87 -12.94 5.34
CA ILE A 82 -7.94 -11.94 5.31
C ILE A 82 -7.55 -10.79 4.40
N LEU A 83 -8.42 -10.43 3.47
CA LEU A 83 -8.24 -9.28 2.58
C LEU A 83 -8.88 -8.03 3.19
N VAL A 84 -8.10 -6.97 3.37
CA VAL A 84 -8.60 -5.71 3.92
C VAL A 84 -9.48 -5.02 2.88
N THR A 85 -10.77 -4.91 3.19
CA THR A 85 -11.77 -4.30 2.29
C THR A 85 -12.62 -3.22 2.97
N GLN A 86 -12.51 -3.07 4.29
CA GLN A 86 -13.28 -2.08 5.04
C GLN A 86 -12.58 -0.71 5.01
N PRO A 87 -13.25 0.37 4.56
CA PRO A 87 -12.63 1.70 4.52
C PRO A 87 -12.28 2.28 5.90
N GLU A 88 -13.02 1.91 6.94
CA GLU A 88 -12.80 2.39 8.31
C GLU A 88 -11.46 1.99 8.93
N VAL A 89 -10.82 0.93 8.40
CA VAL A 89 -9.49 0.51 8.84
C VAL A 89 -8.37 1.12 7.99
N ASN A 90 -8.72 1.81 6.89
CA ASN A 90 -7.74 2.41 6.00
C ASN A 90 -6.99 3.54 6.70
N GLY A 91 -5.66 3.44 6.74
CA GLY A 91 -4.79 4.43 7.38
C GLY A 91 -4.55 4.22 8.88
N LYS A 92 -5.30 3.33 9.55
CA LYS A 92 -5.04 2.95 10.95
C LYS A 92 -3.73 2.20 11.07
N THR A 93 -3.01 2.40 12.17
CA THR A 93 -1.75 1.67 12.40
C THR A 93 -2.02 0.27 12.96
N PHE A 94 -1.12 -0.69 12.74
CA PHE A 94 -1.22 -2.02 13.36
C PHE A 94 -1.25 -1.93 14.89
N GLY A 95 -0.56 -0.94 15.47
CA GLY A 95 -0.61 -0.64 16.91
C GLY A 95 -2.01 -0.25 17.39
N GLU A 96 -2.70 0.65 16.68
CA GLU A 96 -4.07 1.10 17.00
C GLU A 96 -5.12 -0.02 16.93
N MET A 97 -4.85 -1.07 16.14
CA MET A 97 -5.79 -2.18 15.99
C MET A 97 -5.76 -3.16 17.16
N HIS A 98 -4.68 -3.16 17.96
CA HIS A 98 -4.56 -4.01 19.14
C HIS A 98 -4.91 -5.50 18.89
N PHE A 99 -4.51 -6.07 17.75
CA PHE A 99 -4.88 -7.44 17.34
C PHE A 99 -4.66 -8.51 18.42
N SER A 100 -3.51 -8.47 19.09
CA SER A 100 -3.17 -9.43 20.13
C SER A 100 -3.92 -9.18 21.44
N SER A 101 -3.95 -7.94 21.93
CA SER A 101 -4.53 -7.63 23.24
C SER A 101 -6.06 -7.54 23.25
N MET A 102 -6.67 -7.02 22.18
CA MET A 102 -8.13 -6.86 22.09
C MET A 102 -8.82 -8.05 21.43
N TYR A 103 -8.17 -8.68 20.46
CA TYR A 103 -8.80 -9.74 19.66
C TYR A 103 -8.18 -11.11 19.85
N GLY A 104 -7.09 -11.26 20.64
CA GLY A 104 -6.45 -12.55 20.86
C GLY A 104 -5.84 -13.17 19.59
N VAL A 105 -5.56 -12.38 18.56
CA VAL A 105 -4.98 -12.87 17.30
C VAL A 105 -3.62 -12.24 17.01
N ASN A 106 -2.79 -12.98 16.30
CA ASN A 106 -1.49 -12.51 15.81
C ASN A 106 -1.51 -12.39 14.29
N VAL A 107 -1.07 -11.22 13.80
CA VAL A 107 -0.80 -11.04 12.38
C VAL A 107 0.62 -11.51 12.11
N THR A 108 0.77 -12.64 11.44
CA THR A 108 2.07 -13.28 11.19
C THR A 108 2.71 -12.83 9.88
N ARG A 109 1.91 -12.36 8.92
CA ARG A 109 2.38 -11.91 7.62
C ARG A 109 1.48 -10.85 7.03
N ILE A 110 2.09 -9.85 6.42
CA ILE A 110 1.41 -8.76 5.74
C ILE A 110 1.88 -8.77 4.29
N THR A 111 0.95 -8.86 3.35
CA THR A 111 1.26 -8.80 1.92
C THR A 111 0.50 -7.65 1.27
N ARG A 112 1.22 -6.67 0.72
CA ARG A 112 0.67 -5.53 -0.03
C ARG A 112 1.19 -5.59 -1.45
N GLN A 113 0.31 -5.62 -2.44
CA GLN A 113 0.69 -5.66 -3.87
C GLN A 113 1.84 -6.65 -4.13
N GLY A 114 1.64 -7.92 -3.73
CA GLY A 114 2.64 -8.98 -3.91
C GLY A 114 3.89 -8.92 -3.01
N MET A 115 4.14 -7.82 -2.29
CA MET A 115 5.30 -7.68 -1.39
C MET A 115 4.98 -8.11 0.03
N ASN A 116 5.89 -8.85 0.66
CA ASN A 116 5.83 -9.10 2.10
C ASN A 116 6.38 -7.89 2.86
N LEU A 117 5.55 -7.32 3.72
CA LEU A 117 5.93 -6.21 4.58
C LEU A 117 6.32 -6.74 5.96
N PHE A 118 7.28 -6.07 6.59
CA PHE A 118 7.58 -6.31 8.00
C PHE A 118 6.44 -5.77 8.86
N ALA A 119 5.99 -6.59 9.82
CA ALA A 119 4.95 -6.20 10.77
C ALA A 119 5.53 -5.24 11.80
N ASP A 120 5.48 -3.95 11.49
CA ASP A 120 5.83 -2.86 12.42
C ASP A 120 4.56 -2.26 13.03
N ARG A 121 4.61 -1.83 14.31
CA ARG A 121 3.45 -1.23 14.98
C ARG A 121 2.99 0.07 14.31
N ALA A 122 3.90 0.86 13.74
CA ALA A 122 3.61 2.09 13.03
C ALA A 122 3.21 1.86 11.57
N LEU A 123 3.29 0.63 11.06
CA LEU A 123 2.81 0.31 9.72
C LEU A 123 1.31 0.62 9.65
N ARG A 124 0.92 1.37 8.62
CA ARG A 124 -0.48 1.70 8.35
C ARG A 124 -1.12 0.63 7.48
N ILE A 125 -2.31 0.19 7.86
CA ILE A 125 -3.15 -0.73 7.09
C ILE A 125 -3.71 0.02 5.88
N GLN A 126 -3.70 -0.61 4.72
CA GLN A 126 -4.29 -0.09 3.49
C GLN A 126 -5.33 -1.06 2.94
N ILE A 127 -6.33 -0.51 2.26
CA ILE A 127 -7.29 -1.32 1.49
C ILE A 127 -6.51 -2.15 0.45
N GLY A 128 -6.84 -3.44 0.37
CA GLY A 128 -6.16 -4.41 -0.50
C GLY A 128 -4.99 -5.16 0.15
N ASP A 129 -4.61 -4.82 1.38
CA ASP A 129 -3.65 -5.61 2.15
C ASP A 129 -4.20 -7.02 2.40
N ARG A 130 -3.31 -8.02 2.31
CA ARG A 130 -3.61 -9.40 2.67
C ARG A 130 -2.89 -9.72 3.97
N LEU A 131 -3.65 -9.96 5.02
CA LEU A 131 -3.13 -10.26 6.36
C LEU A 131 -3.25 -11.76 6.62
N MET A 132 -2.17 -12.40 7.04
CA MET A 132 -2.22 -13.74 7.61
C MET A 132 -2.46 -13.61 9.11
N VAL A 133 -3.64 -14.03 9.55
CA VAL A 133 -4.08 -13.89 10.93
C VAL A 133 -4.19 -15.29 11.55
N ALA A 134 -3.48 -15.49 12.65
CA ALA A 134 -3.46 -16.75 13.40
C ALA A 134 -4.04 -16.54 14.81
N GLY A 135 -4.94 -17.42 15.23
CA GLY A 135 -5.58 -17.39 16.55
C GLY A 135 -6.75 -18.36 16.63
N PRO A 136 -7.52 -18.34 17.74
CA PRO A 136 -8.77 -19.11 17.85
C PRO A 136 -9.74 -18.76 16.72
N GLU A 137 -10.47 -19.75 16.19
CA GLU A 137 -11.35 -19.59 15.02
C GLU A 137 -12.37 -18.45 15.16
N ASP A 138 -13.00 -18.32 16.32
CA ASP A 138 -13.97 -17.26 16.60
C ASP A 138 -13.32 -15.86 16.59
N SER A 139 -12.10 -15.77 17.11
CA SER A 139 -11.32 -14.53 17.18
C SER A 139 -10.87 -14.10 15.78
N VAL A 140 -10.41 -15.06 14.96
CA VAL A 140 -10.07 -14.81 13.55
C VAL A 140 -11.30 -14.35 12.76
N THR A 141 -12.46 -14.96 12.99
CA THR A 141 -13.73 -14.57 12.35
C THR A 141 -14.16 -13.16 12.76
N ARG A 142 -13.91 -12.75 14.01
CA ARG A 142 -14.17 -11.39 14.49
C ARG A 142 -13.29 -10.36 13.79
N VAL A 143 -12.00 -10.66 13.63
CA VAL A 143 -11.06 -9.80 12.91
C VAL A 143 -11.36 -9.75 11.42
N GLU A 144 -11.84 -10.83 10.82
CA GLU A 144 -12.36 -10.83 9.45
C GLU A 144 -13.54 -9.88 9.27
N ARG A 145 -14.47 -9.81 10.22
CA ARG A 145 -15.58 -8.84 10.15
C ARG A 145 -15.11 -7.39 10.26
N LEU A 146 -14.07 -7.15 11.07
CA LEU A 146 -13.48 -5.83 11.27
C LEU A 146 -12.73 -5.33 10.02
N LEU A 147 -11.89 -6.19 9.43
CA LEU A 147 -11.10 -5.88 8.24
C LEU A 147 -11.92 -5.98 6.94
N GLY A 148 -13.02 -6.72 7.00
CA GLY A 148 -13.74 -7.25 5.84
C GLY A 148 -13.04 -8.48 5.27
N ASN A 149 -13.55 -8.99 4.15
CA ASN A 149 -12.90 -10.01 3.31
C ASN A 149 -13.65 -10.13 1.96
N SER A 150 -14.13 -9.00 1.43
CA SER A 150 -15.06 -9.00 0.30
C SER A 150 -14.36 -8.62 -1.01
N VAL A 151 -13.98 -9.63 -1.80
CA VAL A 151 -13.34 -9.40 -3.12
C VAL A 151 -14.22 -8.53 -4.02
N LYS A 152 -15.54 -8.73 -4.02
CA LYS A 152 -16.51 -7.95 -4.81
C LYS A 152 -16.49 -6.43 -4.54
N ARG A 153 -16.10 -6.01 -3.32
CA ARG A 153 -15.97 -4.57 -3.00
C ARG A 153 -14.75 -3.91 -3.63
N LEU A 154 -13.77 -4.70 -4.05
CA LEU A 154 -12.57 -4.20 -4.71
C LEU A 154 -12.72 -4.18 -6.24
N ASP A 155 -13.78 -4.76 -6.79
CA ASP A 155 -13.96 -4.93 -8.25
C ASP A 155 -14.28 -3.63 -8.99
N HIS A 156 -14.63 -2.55 -8.28
CA HIS A 156 -14.80 -1.22 -8.85
C HIS A 156 -13.58 -0.36 -8.51
N PRO A 157 -12.50 -0.38 -9.33
CA PRO A 157 -11.39 0.54 -9.16
C PRO A 157 -11.91 1.98 -9.22
N ASN A 158 -11.41 2.83 -8.33
CA ASN A 158 -11.79 4.24 -8.31
C ASN A 158 -11.03 4.99 -9.43
N VAL A 159 -11.44 4.76 -10.67
CA VAL A 159 -10.85 5.40 -11.87
C VAL A 159 -10.93 6.92 -11.76
N GLY A 160 -11.96 7.45 -11.09
CA GLY A 160 -12.09 8.88 -10.80
C GLY A 160 -10.92 9.44 -9.99
N ALA A 161 -10.43 8.71 -8.98
CA ALA A 161 -9.27 9.12 -8.19
C ALA A 161 -7.98 9.15 -9.02
N ILE A 162 -7.80 8.20 -9.95
CA ILE A 162 -6.64 8.17 -10.87
C ILE A 162 -6.69 9.39 -11.80
N PHE A 163 -7.84 9.64 -12.42
CA PHE A 163 -8.01 10.75 -13.36
C PHE A 163 -7.83 12.11 -12.67
N LEU A 164 -8.42 12.29 -11.48
CA LEU A 164 -8.24 13.48 -10.67
C LEU A 164 -6.77 13.67 -10.27
N GLY A 165 -6.07 12.59 -9.88
CA GLY A 165 -4.65 12.62 -9.56
C GLY A 165 -3.79 13.05 -10.74
N ILE A 166 -4.05 12.54 -11.95
CA ILE A 166 -3.36 12.94 -13.18
C ILE A 166 -3.66 14.41 -13.50
N LEU A 167 -4.93 14.84 -13.42
CA LEU A 167 -5.34 16.21 -13.70
C LEU A 167 -4.65 17.21 -12.77
N VAL A 168 -4.75 17.00 -11.46
CA VAL A 168 -4.08 17.83 -10.45
C VAL A 168 -2.57 17.78 -10.64
N GLY A 169 -2.04 16.61 -10.97
CA GLY A 169 -0.65 16.41 -11.36
C GLY A 169 -0.19 17.28 -12.53
N ILE A 170 -0.95 17.31 -13.62
CA ILE A 170 -0.63 18.11 -14.81
C ILE A 170 -0.68 19.61 -14.48
N ILE A 171 -1.70 20.04 -13.73
CA ILE A 171 -1.83 21.43 -13.28
C ILE A 171 -0.60 21.82 -12.45
N PHE A 172 -0.29 21.04 -11.42
CA PHE A 172 0.88 21.26 -10.56
C PHE A 172 2.19 21.24 -11.37
N GLY A 173 2.34 20.29 -12.29
CA GLY A 173 3.53 20.14 -13.10
C GLY A 173 3.76 21.27 -14.11
N SER A 174 2.68 21.97 -14.47
CA SER A 174 2.71 23.10 -15.40
C SER A 174 3.07 24.43 -14.73
N ILE A 175 3.07 24.49 -13.39
CA ILE A 175 3.46 25.67 -12.63
C ILE A 175 4.96 25.92 -12.82
N PRO A 176 5.36 27.09 -13.36
CA PRO A 176 6.77 27.43 -13.52
C PRO A 176 7.38 27.86 -12.18
N PHE A 177 8.50 27.24 -11.81
CA PHE A 177 9.32 27.63 -10.66
C PHE A 177 10.56 28.40 -11.15
N GLN A 178 10.64 29.67 -10.78
CA GLN A 178 11.80 30.50 -11.07
C GLN A 178 12.76 30.43 -9.89
N PHE A 179 13.98 29.93 -10.13
CA PHE A 179 15.07 30.06 -9.17
C PHE A 179 15.93 31.27 -9.53
N PRO A 180 16.37 32.07 -8.53
CA PRO A 180 17.30 33.18 -8.78
C PRO A 180 18.56 32.67 -9.48
N GLY A 181 18.90 33.24 -10.64
CA GLY A 181 20.08 32.89 -11.44
C GLY A 181 19.85 31.95 -12.63
N MET A 182 18.63 31.44 -12.85
CA MET A 182 18.31 30.65 -14.05
C MET A 182 17.61 31.46 -15.14
N ALA A 183 18.07 31.31 -16.39
CA ALA A 183 17.53 32.04 -17.55
C ALA A 183 16.11 31.59 -17.97
N THR A 184 15.70 30.37 -17.62
CA THR A 184 14.36 29.84 -17.93
C THR A 184 13.66 29.28 -16.69
N PRO A 185 12.35 29.55 -16.51
CA PRO A 185 11.58 28.96 -15.41
C PRO A 185 11.54 27.43 -15.51
N LEU A 186 11.86 26.73 -14.43
CA LEU A 186 11.81 25.28 -14.37
C LEU A 186 10.36 24.81 -14.24
N LYS A 187 9.94 23.91 -15.13
CA LYS A 187 8.65 23.22 -15.04
C LYS A 187 8.90 21.75 -14.75
N LEU A 188 8.12 21.16 -13.84
CA LEU A 188 8.15 19.72 -13.59
C LEU A 188 7.59 18.95 -14.80
N GLY A 189 6.76 19.61 -15.60
CA GLY A 189 6.22 19.10 -16.86
C GLY A 189 5.07 18.11 -16.66
N LEU A 190 4.58 17.61 -17.80
CA LEU A 190 3.41 16.72 -17.87
C LEU A 190 3.67 15.34 -17.24
N ALA A 191 4.93 14.94 -17.05
CA ALA A 191 5.29 13.68 -16.41
C ALA A 191 5.62 13.84 -14.92
N GLY A 192 6.27 14.93 -14.53
CA GLY A 192 6.81 15.10 -13.18
C GLY A 192 5.74 15.49 -12.17
N GLY A 193 4.82 16.36 -12.57
CA GLY A 193 3.70 16.75 -11.72
C GLY A 193 2.81 15.57 -11.33
N PRO A 194 2.30 14.76 -12.28
CA PRO A 194 1.52 13.56 -11.97
C PRO A 194 2.27 12.55 -11.10
N LEU A 195 3.58 12.37 -11.31
CA LEU A 195 4.38 11.48 -10.49
C LEU A 195 4.39 11.90 -9.01
N ILE A 196 4.66 13.17 -8.73
CA ILE A 196 4.73 13.70 -7.36
C ILE A 196 3.36 13.60 -6.69
N ILE A 197 2.30 14.03 -7.39
CA ILE A 197 0.94 13.96 -6.88
C ILE A 197 0.51 12.50 -6.64
N ALA A 198 0.88 11.56 -7.52
CA ALA A 198 0.60 10.14 -7.31
C ALA A 198 1.31 9.57 -6.07
N ILE A 199 2.58 9.93 -5.84
CA ILE A 199 3.33 9.51 -4.64
C ILE A 199 2.69 10.09 -3.37
N LEU A 200 2.33 11.38 -3.38
CA LEU A 200 1.67 12.03 -2.25
C LEU A 200 0.28 11.44 -1.98
N ALA A 201 -0.49 11.15 -3.03
CA ALA A 201 -1.77 10.47 -2.91
C ALA A 201 -1.61 9.04 -2.39
N GLY A 202 -0.57 8.31 -2.80
CA GLY A 202 -0.25 6.98 -2.25
C GLY A 202 0.12 7.03 -0.77
N ALA A 203 0.90 8.03 -0.34
CA ALA A 203 1.36 8.17 1.03
C ALA A 203 0.30 8.73 1.99
N TYR A 204 -0.49 9.72 1.53
CA TYR A 204 -1.42 10.49 2.36
C TYR A 204 -2.88 10.39 1.95
N GLY A 205 -3.21 9.66 0.88
CA GLY A 205 -4.58 9.58 0.34
C GLY A 205 -5.62 9.08 1.34
N TYR A 206 -5.21 8.26 2.31
CA TYR A 206 -6.07 7.81 3.41
C TYR A 206 -6.64 8.97 4.24
N LYS A 207 -5.91 10.10 4.39
CA LYS A 207 -6.39 11.29 5.13
C LYS A 207 -7.52 12.01 4.40
N PHE A 208 -7.51 11.95 3.08
CA PHE A 208 -8.50 12.61 2.23
C PHE A 208 -9.67 11.69 1.89
N HIS A 209 -9.79 10.52 2.55
CA HIS A 209 -10.76 9.48 2.24
C HIS A 209 -10.72 9.02 0.77
N LEU A 210 -9.58 9.25 0.10
CA LEU A 210 -9.35 8.80 -1.27
C LEU A 210 -8.87 7.36 -1.20
N VAL A 211 -9.72 6.44 -1.66
CA VAL A 211 -9.32 5.05 -1.89
C VAL A 211 -8.43 5.02 -3.12
N THR A 212 -7.11 5.10 -2.90
CA THR A 212 -6.08 4.99 -3.94
C THR A 212 -5.82 3.55 -4.37
N TYR A 213 -6.55 2.59 -3.79
CA TYR A 213 -6.46 1.20 -4.18
C TYR A 213 -6.96 1.01 -5.61
N THR A 214 -6.13 0.34 -6.42
CA THR A 214 -6.47 -0.14 -7.75
C THR A 214 -6.24 -1.64 -7.77
N THR A 215 -7.14 -2.40 -8.38
CA THR A 215 -6.95 -3.85 -8.55
C THR A 215 -5.71 -4.12 -9.41
N THR A 216 -5.02 -5.23 -9.16
CA THR A 216 -3.85 -5.61 -9.95
C THR A 216 -4.17 -5.66 -11.45
N SER A 217 -5.33 -6.22 -11.82
CA SER A 217 -5.77 -6.30 -13.23
C SER A 217 -6.00 -4.91 -13.85
N ALA A 218 -6.64 -3.99 -13.13
CA ALA A 218 -6.85 -2.63 -13.63
C ALA A 218 -5.53 -1.86 -13.77
N ASN A 219 -4.60 -2.03 -12.82
CA ASN A 219 -3.27 -1.44 -12.90
C ASN A 219 -2.50 -1.95 -14.13
N LEU A 220 -2.51 -3.28 -14.37
CA LEU A 220 -1.88 -3.88 -15.54
C LEU A 220 -2.48 -3.34 -16.84
N LEU A 221 -3.81 -3.30 -16.94
CA LEU A 221 -4.52 -2.80 -18.12
C LEU A 221 -4.21 -1.32 -18.40
N LEU A 222 -4.30 -0.45 -17.39
CA LEU A 222 -4.00 0.98 -17.54
C LEU A 222 -2.55 1.21 -17.96
N ARG A 223 -1.62 0.44 -17.38
CA ARG A 223 -0.21 0.49 -17.75
C ARG A 223 0.01 0.07 -19.19
N GLU A 224 -0.60 -1.03 -19.61
CA GLU A 224 -0.42 -1.57 -20.97
C GLU A 224 -1.00 -0.65 -22.04
N ILE A 225 -2.21 -0.12 -21.82
CA ILE A 225 -2.80 0.90 -22.69
C ILE A 225 -1.91 2.15 -22.74
N GLY A 226 -1.43 2.63 -21.59
CA GLY A 226 -0.54 3.79 -21.52
C GLY A 226 0.76 3.59 -22.29
N LEU A 227 1.39 2.41 -22.17
CA LEU A 227 2.61 2.05 -22.89
C LEU A 227 2.38 1.96 -24.40
N ILE A 228 1.27 1.36 -24.85
CA ILE A 228 0.92 1.26 -26.27
C ILE A 228 0.71 2.65 -26.87
N LEU A 229 -0.07 3.51 -26.20
CA LEU A 229 -0.30 4.88 -26.66
C LEU A 229 1.00 5.71 -26.71
N PHE A 230 1.86 5.56 -25.70
CA PHE A 230 3.16 6.22 -25.65
C PHE A 230 4.07 5.77 -26.80
N LEU A 231 4.24 4.46 -26.99
CA LEU A 231 5.06 3.89 -28.06
C LEU A 231 4.54 4.27 -29.45
N ALA A 232 3.21 4.26 -29.65
CA ALA A 232 2.60 4.68 -30.90
C ALA A 232 2.90 6.17 -31.20
N ALA A 233 2.71 7.06 -30.22
CA ALA A 233 2.96 8.49 -30.41
C ALA A 233 4.45 8.81 -30.69
N VAL A 234 5.36 8.17 -29.93
CA VAL A 234 6.80 8.33 -30.14
C VAL A 234 7.23 7.76 -31.49
N GLY A 235 6.72 6.57 -31.85
CA GLY A 235 7.01 5.92 -33.13
C GLY A 235 6.57 6.74 -34.33
N ILE A 236 5.35 7.29 -34.30
CA ILE A 236 4.84 8.16 -35.38
C ILE A 236 5.69 9.43 -35.51
N LYS A 237 6.01 10.08 -34.37
CA LYS A 237 6.78 11.33 -34.37
C LYS A 237 8.23 11.15 -34.81
N ALA A 238 8.87 10.06 -34.39
CA ALA A 238 10.25 9.76 -34.80
C ALA A 238 10.31 9.23 -36.24
N GLY A 239 9.29 8.49 -36.67
CA GLY A 239 9.21 7.87 -37.99
C GLY A 239 9.20 8.88 -39.14
N SER A 240 8.55 10.04 -38.97
CA SER A 240 8.46 11.06 -40.03
C SER A 240 9.82 11.58 -40.48
N ASN A 241 10.80 11.65 -39.56
CA ASN A 241 12.12 12.22 -39.82
C ASN A 241 13.21 11.14 -39.86
N PHE A 242 12.84 9.86 -39.78
CA PHE A 242 13.78 8.75 -39.65
C PHE A 242 14.73 8.67 -40.86
N TRP A 243 14.17 8.71 -42.08
CA TRP A 243 14.95 8.57 -43.30
C TRP A 243 15.94 9.74 -43.48
N ASP A 244 15.47 10.97 -43.27
CA ASP A 244 16.30 12.18 -43.38
C ASP A 244 17.44 12.18 -42.34
N THR A 245 17.13 11.79 -41.09
CA THR A 245 18.12 11.78 -40.00
C THR A 245 19.16 10.67 -40.16
N VAL A 246 18.75 9.49 -40.63
CA VAL A 246 19.63 8.31 -40.71
C VAL A 246 20.49 8.31 -41.97
N VAL A 247 19.92 8.73 -43.11
CA VAL A 247 20.55 8.58 -44.43
C VAL A 247 21.22 9.86 -44.91
N GLN A 248 20.68 11.04 -44.57
CA GLN A 248 21.20 12.32 -45.06
C GLN A 248 22.07 13.08 -44.03
N GLY A 249 22.01 12.71 -42.75
CA GLY A 249 22.83 13.30 -41.67
C GLY A 249 23.88 12.36 -41.09
N ASP A 250 24.48 12.75 -39.96
CA ASP A 250 25.39 11.93 -39.14
C ASP A 250 24.66 10.84 -38.33
N GLY A 251 23.61 10.25 -38.92
CA GLY A 251 22.72 9.29 -38.27
C GLY A 251 23.46 8.09 -37.68
N LEU A 252 24.47 7.58 -38.40
CA LEU A 252 25.27 6.45 -37.93
C LEU A 252 26.10 6.82 -36.69
N THR A 253 26.64 8.05 -36.64
CA THR A 253 27.35 8.57 -35.47
C THR A 253 26.41 8.71 -34.28
N TYR A 254 25.19 9.23 -34.50
CA TYR A 254 24.19 9.33 -33.44
C TYR A 254 23.75 7.96 -32.90
N VAL A 255 23.60 6.97 -33.78
CA VAL A 255 23.28 5.59 -33.37
C VAL A 255 24.42 4.99 -32.55
N TRP A 256 25.67 5.11 -32.99
CA TRP A 256 26.82 4.57 -32.27
C TRP A 256 27.05 5.25 -30.92
N VAL A 257 27.00 6.58 -30.87
CA VAL A 257 27.13 7.33 -29.61
C VAL A 257 25.97 7.00 -28.67
N GLY A 258 24.74 6.94 -29.18
CA GLY A 258 23.57 6.53 -28.41
C GLY A 258 23.71 5.11 -27.85
N PHE A 259 24.21 4.17 -28.64
CA PHE A 259 24.49 2.80 -28.19
C PHE A 259 25.52 2.77 -27.07
N LEU A 260 26.64 3.48 -27.20
CA LEU A 260 27.68 3.51 -26.17
C LEU A 260 27.19 4.15 -24.86
N VAL A 261 26.49 5.29 -24.97
CA VAL A 261 25.96 6.02 -23.80
C VAL A 261 24.85 5.26 -23.09
N THR A 262 24.14 4.35 -23.76
CA THR A 262 23.12 3.50 -23.12
C THR A 262 23.69 2.19 -22.56
N ILE A 263 24.49 1.47 -23.34
CA ILE A 263 25.00 0.14 -22.97
C ILE A 263 26.07 0.22 -21.88
N ILE A 264 27.03 1.14 -22.00
CA ILE A 264 28.16 1.20 -21.06
C ILE A 264 27.67 1.48 -19.62
N PRO A 265 26.87 2.53 -19.36
CA PRO A 265 26.38 2.78 -18.00
C PRO A 265 25.49 1.66 -17.49
N LEU A 266 24.65 1.06 -18.35
CA LEU A 266 23.76 -0.03 -17.96
C LEU A 266 24.54 -1.26 -17.51
N LEU A 267 25.58 -1.67 -18.25
CA LEU A 267 26.42 -2.82 -17.89
C LEU A 267 27.20 -2.54 -16.59
N ILE A 268 27.84 -1.37 -16.48
CA ILE A 268 28.59 -1.00 -15.29
C ILE A 268 27.68 -0.99 -14.06
N MET A 269 26.55 -0.28 -14.13
CA MET A 269 25.63 -0.15 -13.00
C MET A 269 24.93 -1.48 -12.69
N GLY A 270 24.59 -2.28 -13.69
CA GLY A 270 24.02 -3.62 -13.49
C GLY A 270 24.97 -4.55 -12.76
N VAL A 271 26.25 -4.57 -13.15
CA VAL A 271 27.29 -5.38 -12.49
C VAL A 271 27.52 -4.88 -11.07
N VAL A 272 27.72 -3.58 -10.86
CA VAL A 272 27.94 -2.99 -9.53
C VAL A 272 26.76 -3.27 -8.60
N ALA A 273 25.53 -3.06 -9.06
CA ALA A 273 24.32 -3.32 -8.30
C ALA A 273 24.19 -4.79 -7.87
N ARG A 274 24.59 -5.72 -8.75
CA ARG A 274 24.53 -7.16 -8.46
C ARG A 274 25.65 -7.62 -7.53
N TRP A 275 26.89 -7.19 -7.78
CA TRP A 275 28.06 -7.62 -7.00
C TRP A 275 28.19 -6.92 -5.66
N ARG A 276 28.05 -5.58 -5.62
CA ARG A 276 28.30 -4.80 -4.41
C ARG A 276 27.08 -4.67 -3.50
N PHE A 277 25.89 -4.58 -4.08
CA PHE A 277 24.64 -4.34 -3.35
C PHE A 277 23.73 -5.59 -3.28
N LYS A 278 24.09 -6.68 -3.96
CA LYS A 278 23.39 -7.97 -3.93
C LYS A 278 21.88 -7.86 -4.22
N LEU A 279 21.50 -6.90 -5.05
CA LEU A 279 20.08 -6.65 -5.38
C LEU A 279 19.47 -7.84 -6.12
N ASN A 280 18.17 -8.09 -5.85
CA ASN A 280 17.39 -9.09 -6.57
C ASN A 280 17.29 -8.73 -8.06
N TYR A 281 17.35 -9.74 -8.94
CA TYR A 281 17.26 -9.57 -10.39
C TYR A 281 16.02 -8.78 -10.83
N PHE A 282 14.82 -9.09 -10.32
CA PHE A 282 13.59 -8.41 -10.72
C PHE A 282 13.56 -6.94 -10.27
N THR A 283 14.05 -6.67 -9.06
CA THR A 283 14.19 -5.29 -8.56
C THR A 283 15.23 -4.52 -9.38
N LEU A 284 16.33 -5.18 -9.78
CA LEU A 284 17.38 -4.58 -10.60
C LEU A 284 16.87 -4.18 -11.98
N MET A 285 16.08 -5.03 -12.65
CA MET A 285 15.44 -4.69 -13.92
C MET A 285 14.59 -3.41 -13.78
N GLY A 286 13.82 -3.32 -12.69
CA GLY A 286 13.03 -2.13 -12.36
C GLY A 286 13.88 -0.87 -12.14
N ILE A 287 14.96 -0.99 -11.38
CA ILE A 287 15.89 0.12 -11.11
C ILE A 287 16.55 0.61 -12.40
N ILE A 288 17.00 -0.31 -13.26
CA ILE A 288 17.63 0.05 -14.55
C ILE A 288 16.61 0.76 -15.46
N ALA A 289 15.40 0.23 -15.56
CA ALA A 289 14.32 0.86 -16.32
C ALA A 289 13.97 2.26 -15.77
N GLY A 290 13.90 2.41 -14.45
CA GLY A 290 13.59 3.68 -13.79
C GLY A 290 14.70 4.72 -13.97
N SER A 291 15.96 4.29 -13.87
CA SER A 291 17.14 5.16 -14.00
C SER A 291 17.29 5.70 -15.42
N ASN A 292 17.01 4.86 -16.43
CA ASN A 292 17.00 5.27 -17.84
C ASN A 292 15.69 5.95 -18.26
N THR A 293 14.73 6.10 -17.36
CA THR A 293 13.39 6.64 -17.65
C THR A 293 12.73 5.93 -18.84
N ASP A 294 12.78 4.60 -18.84
CA ASP A 294 12.32 3.72 -19.92
C ASP A 294 11.09 2.89 -19.49
N PRO A 295 9.86 3.42 -19.68
CA PRO A 295 8.62 2.70 -19.40
C PRO A 295 8.46 1.40 -20.20
N PRO A 296 8.84 1.31 -21.49
CA PRO A 296 8.89 0.03 -22.22
C PRO A 296 9.72 -1.06 -21.52
N ALA A 297 10.92 -0.74 -21.05
CA ALA A 297 11.74 -1.70 -20.29
C ALA A 297 11.07 -2.13 -18.97
N LEU A 298 10.36 -1.21 -18.30
CA LEU A 298 9.54 -1.56 -17.14
C LEU A 298 8.40 -2.52 -17.52
N GLY A 299 7.73 -2.28 -18.65
CA GLY A 299 6.70 -3.18 -19.18
C GLY A 299 7.22 -4.61 -19.35
N TYR A 300 8.36 -4.75 -20.02
CA TYR A 300 9.06 -6.03 -20.20
C TYR A 300 9.49 -6.66 -18.86
N ALA A 301 10.05 -5.87 -17.94
CA ALA A 301 10.47 -6.36 -16.64
C ALA A 301 9.30 -6.93 -15.82
N ASN A 302 8.13 -6.29 -15.88
CA ASN A 302 6.95 -6.78 -15.17
C ASN A 302 6.37 -8.06 -15.80
N GLN A 303 6.38 -8.18 -17.12
CA GLN A 303 5.98 -9.43 -17.80
C GLN A 303 6.89 -10.60 -17.40
N THR A 304 8.19 -10.32 -17.19
CA THR A 304 9.18 -11.34 -16.82
C THR A 304 9.13 -11.68 -15.33
N ALA A 305 8.93 -10.68 -14.45
CA ALA A 305 8.98 -10.87 -13.00
C ALA A 305 7.75 -11.60 -12.44
N ASN A 306 6.60 -11.51 -13.11
CA ASN A 306 5.31 -12.02 -12.64
C ASN A 306 4.98 -11.61 -11.17
N ASN A 307 5.55 -10.50 -10.73
CA ASN A 307 5.43 -9.91 -9.40
C ASN A 307 5.69 -8.39 -9.49
N ASP A 308 5.43 -7.66 -8.41
CA ASP A 308 5.52 -6.19 -8.40
C ASP A 308 6.95 -5.66 -8.07
N ALA A 309 7.96 -6.52 -7.93
CA ALA A 309 9.31 -6.10 -7.51
C ALA A 309 9.99 -5.15 -8.51
N ALA A 310 9.75 -5.33 -9.81
CA ALA A 310 10.25 -4.42 -10.84
C ALA A 310 9.59 -3.04 -10.75
N SER A 311 8.27 -3.00 -10.51
CA SER A 311 7.54 -1.74 -10.33
C SER A 311 8.00 -0.95 -9.10
N VAL A 312 8.34 -1.65 -8.02
CA VAL A 312 8.87 -1.03 -6.80
C VAL A 312 10.29 -0.48 -7.00
N GLY A 313 11.15 -1.23 -7.69
CA GLY A 313 12.48 -0.74 -8.06
C GLY A 313 12.41 0.52 -8.91
N TYR A 314 11.53 0.52 -9.92
CA TYR A 314 11.29 1.66 -10.80
C TYR A 314 10.80 2.89 -10.03
N SER A 315 9.77 2.75 -9.20
CA SER A 315 9.17 3.88 -8.48
C SER A 315 10.12 4.54 -7.48
N THR A 316 11.12 3.79 -6.99
CA THR A 316 12.12 4.31 -6.04
C THR A 316 13.12 5.26 -6.72
N VAL A 317 13.61 4.91 -7.92
CA VAL A 317 14.69 5.67 -8.59
C VAL A 317 14.19 6.62 -9.67
N TYR A 318 13.00 6.38 -10.22
CA TYR A 318 12.43 7.17 -11.31
C TYR A 318 12.25 8.66 -10.94
N PRO A 319 11.71 9.03 -9.76
CA PRO A 319 11.58 10.44 -9.37
C PRO A 319 12.95 11.12 -9.31
N LEU A 320 13.91 10.52 -8.61
CA LEU A 320 15.26 11.05 -8.47
C LEU A 320 15.91 11.26 -9.85
N SER A 321 15.84 10.26 -10.72
CA SER A 321 16.41 10.30 -12.07
C SER A 321 15.75 11.38 -12.93
N MET A 322 14.43 11.54 -12.81
CA MET A 322 13.68 12.58 -13.50
C MET A 322 14.07 13.99 -13.01
N PHE A 323 14.30 14.20 -11.71
CA PHE A 323 14.78 15.49 -11.21
C PHE A 323 16.21 15.77 -11.65
N LEU A 324 17.09 14.77 -11.47
CA LEU A 324 18.50 14.90 -11.80
C LEU A 324 18.71 15.23 -13.27
N ARG A 325 17.98 14.59 -14.20
CA ARG A 325 18.10 14.90 -15.63
C ARG A 325 17.73 16.35 -15.96
N ILE A 326 16.71 16.91 -15.30
CA ILE A 326 16.28 18.30 -15.54
C ILE A 326 17.36 19.26 -15.06
N LEU A 327 17.86 19.04 -13.84
CA LEU A 327 18.89 19.91 -13.24
C LEU A 327 20.22 19.79 -13.99
N VAL A 328 20.66 18.58 -14.34
CA VAL A 328 21.91 18.36 -15.08
C VAL A 328 21.81 18.94 -16.48
N ALA A 329 20.69 18.79 -17.19
CA ALA A 329 20.53 19.42 -18.51
C ALA A 329 20.64 20.95 -18.43
N GLN A 330 20.03 21.56 -17.41
CA GLN A 330 20.14 23.01 -17.20
C GLN A 330 21.56 23.43 -16.79
N ALA A 331 22.23 22.67 -15.93
CA ALA A 331 23.61 22.93 -15.54
C ALA A 331 24.55 22.85 -16.76
N ILE A 332 24.38 21.82 -17.60
CA ILE A 332 25.12 21.68 -18.87
C ILE A 332 24.92 22.93 -19.72
N ILE A 333 23.67 23.38 -19.92
CA ILE A 333 23.40 24.59 -20.69
C ILE A 333 24.08 25.82 -20.06
N LEU A 334 24.01 26.01 -18.74
CA LEU A 334 24.59 27.17 -18.05
C LEU A 334 26.13 27.19 -18.09
N PHE A 335 26.78 26.03 -18.05
CA PHE A 335 28.25 25.95 -18.01
C PHE A 335 28.90 25.83 -19.40
N LEU A 336 28.16 25.35 -20.41
CA LEU A 336 28.68 25.10 -21.76
C LEU A 336 28.13 26.06 -22.82
N CYS A 337 27.09 26.84 -22.52
CA CYS A 337 26.51 27.86 -23.38
C CYS A 337 26.42 29.21 -22.64
#